data_AF-J3EU19-F1
#
_entry.id   AF-J3EU19-F1
#
_cell.length_a   1.000
_cell.length_b   1.000
_cell.length_c   1.000
_cell.angle_alpha   90.00
_cell.angle_beta   90.00
_cell.angle_gamma   90.00
#
_symmetry.space_group_name_H-M   'P 1'
#
loop_
_entity.id
_entity.type
_entity.pdbx_description
1 polymer ?
#
loop_
_entity_poly.entity_id
_entity_poly.type
_entity_poly.pdbx_seq_one_letter_code
_entity_poly.pdbx_strand_id
1 'polypeptide(L)'
;MPTSSLTTRLAALQERSPQHYGTLTRHLPLLKAALNNTTRPYPTSRQLYETLEDPPIPTHTFGRLLTLLVDLTIIDIYTERSNANRYDIRGYDAAALDELATLLA
;
A
#
# COMPACT_ATOMS: atom_id res chain seq x y z
N MET A 1 -15.29 -22.19 5.60
CA MET A 1 -15.28 -20.80 5.11
C MET A 1 -13.85 -20.47 4.74
N PRO A 2 -13.55 -20.08 3.51
CA PRO A 2 -12.20 -20.22 2.99
C PRO A 2 -11.37 -19.04 3.55
N THR A 3 -10.17 -19.33 4.03
CA THR A 3 -9.15 -18.39 4.54
C THR A 3 -8.54 -17.54 3.41
N SER A 4 -9.40 -17.00 2.53
CA SER A 4 -9.06 -16.59 1.17
C SER A 4 -8.96 -15.09 0.93
N SER A 5 -9.02 -14.26 1.96
CA SER A 5 -8.98 -12.82 1.75
C SER A 5 -7.55 -12.32 1.60
N LEU A 6 -6.74 -12.15 2.64
CA LEU A 6 -5.45 -11.45 2.53
C LEU A 6 -4.23 -12.39 2.48
N THR A 7 -4.22 -13.42 3.31
CA THR A 7 -3.12 -14.40 3.44
C THR A 7 -2.78 -15.10 2.13
N THR A 8 -3.78 -15.51 1.35
CA THR A 8 -3.56 -16.14 0.03
C THR A 8 -2.86 -15.19 -0.95
N ARG A 9 -3.28 -13.93 -1.01
CA ARG A 9 -2.68 -12.94 -1.92
C ARG A 9 -1.28 -12.55 -1.47
N LEU A 10 -1.06 -12.52 -0.17
CA LEU A 10 0.26 -12.29 0.42
C LEU A 10 1.23 -13.44 0.11
N ALA A 11 0.78 -14.70 0.25
CA ALA A 11 1.57 -15.87 -0.13
C ALA A 11 1.92 -15.87 -1.63
N ALA A 12 0.94 -15.54 -2.48
CA ALA A 12 1.16 -15.39 -3.92
C ALA A 12 2.16 -14.28 -4.25
N LEU A 13 2.14 -13.15 -3.51
CA LEU A 13 3.13 -12.09 -3.66
C LEU A 13 4.54 -12.57 -3.27
N GLN A 14 4.65 -13.30 -2.15
CA GLN A 14 5.93 -13.84 -1.69
C GLN A 14 6.54 -14.81 -2.70
N GLU A 15 5.74 -15.71 -3.26
CA GLU A 15 6.18 -16.67 -4.27
C GLU A 15 6.57 -15.98 -5.58
N ARG A 16 5.72 -15.07 -6.07
CA ARG A 16 5.93 -14.36 -7.34
C ARG A 16 7.12 -13.39 -7.28
N SER A 17 7.33 -12.72 -6.16
CA SER A 17 8.40 -11.74 -5.99
C SER A 17 8.82 -11.59 -4.52
N PRO A 18 9.77 -12.41 -4.04
CA PRO A 18 10.32 -12.30 -2.69
C PRO A 18 10.91 -10.91 -2.40
N GLN A 19 11.43 -10.23 -3.43
CA GLN A 19 11.95 -8.87 -3.32
C GLN A 19 10.85 -7.85 -3.03
N HIS A 20 9.71 -7.92 -3.72
CA HIS A 20 8.59 -7.00 -3.47
C HIS A 20 7.95 -7.27 -2.13
N TYR A 21 7.82 -8.55 -1.75
CA TYR A 21 7.41 -8.95 -0.42
C TYR A 21 8.30 -8.33 0.67
N GLY A 22 9.62 -8.55 0.61
CA GLY A 22 10.55 -8.01 1.61
C GLY A 22 10.61 -6.48 1.63
N THR A 23 10.44 -5.83 0.46
CA THR A 23 10.37 -4.35 0.39
C THR A 23 9.08 -3.84 1.04
N LEU A 24 7.95 -4.51 0.81
CA LEU A 24 6.67 -4.18 1.44
C LEU A 24 6.77 -4.35 2.97
N THR A 25 7.28 -5.49 3.45
CA THR A 25 7.53 -5.72 4.89
C THR A 25 8.33 -4.60 5.53
N ARG A 26 9.44 -4.21 4.90
CA ARG A 26 10.34 -3.18 5.44
C ARG A 26 9.70 -1.79 5.51
N HIS A 27 8.85 -1.45 4.54
CA HIS A 27 8.35 -0.09 4.36
C HIS A 27 6.84 0.08 4.62
N LEU A 28 6.16 -0.97 5.11
CA LEU A 28 4.76 -0.89 5.49
C LEU A 28 4.47 0.23 6.53
N PRO A 29 5.32 0.46 7.55
CA PRO A 29 5.09 1.56 8.50
C PRO A 29 5.07 2.94 7.81
N LEU A 30 5.87 3.13 6.76
CA LEU A 30 5.92 4.37 5.98
C LEU A 30 4.62 4.57 5.18
N LEU A 31 4.11 3.50 4.56
CA LEU A 31 2.81 3.53 3.87
C LEU A 31 1.67 3.85 4.85
N LYS A 32 1.65 3.20 6.01
CA LYS A 32 0.67 3.44 7.07
C LYS A 32 0.67 4.90 7.51
N ALA A 33 1.85 5.48 7.74
CA ALA A 33 1.96 6.89 8.13
C ALA A 33 1.38 7.83 7.06
N ALA A 34 1.72 7.62 5.78
CA ALA A 34 1.20 8.43 4.68
C ALA A 34 -0.33 8.33 4.53
N LEU A 35 -0.89 7.12 4.65
CA LEU A 35 -2.33 6.88 4.56
C LEU A 35 -3.08 7.49 5.75
N ASN A 36 -2.53 7.40 6.96
CA ASN A 36 -3.15 7.98 8.16
C ASN A 36 -3.09 9.51 8.20
N ASN A 37 -2.06 10.11 7.60
CA ASN A 37 -1.86 11.57 7.65
C ASN A 37 -2.55 12.32 6.50
N THR A 38 -3.05 11.63 5.48
CA THR A 38 -3.68 12.30 4.34
C THR A 38 -5.11 12.75 4.67
N THR A 39 -5.43 13.98 4.31
CA THR A 39 -6.80 14.52 4.40
C THR A 39 -7.51 14.52 3.05
N ARG A 40 -6.82 14.10 1.98
CA ARG A 40 -7.37 14.09 0.62
C ARG A 40 -8.10 12.77 0.38
N PRO A 41 -9.33 12.79 -0.18
CA PRO A 41 -10.05 11.54 -0.47
C PRO A 41 -9.44 10.76 -1.65
N TYR A 42 -8.84 11.46 -2.62
CA TYR A 42 -8.29 10.86 -3.85
C TYR A 42 -6.86 11.32 -4.19
N PRO A 43 -5.88 11.08 -3.31
CA PRO A 43 -4.51 11.54 -3.52
C PRO A 43 -3.80 10.71 -4.61
N THR A 44 -2.80 11.32 -5.24
CA THR A 44 -1.80 10.59 -6.03
C THR A 44 -0.71 10.01 -5.12
N SER A 45 0.10 9.07 -5.63
CA SER A 45 1.26 8.55 -4.90
C SER A 45 2.22 9.64 -4.46
N ARG A 46 2.42 10.66 -5.32
CA ARG A 46 3.23 11.84 -4.99
C ARG A 46 2.63 12.65 -3.84
N GLN A 47 1.33 12.90 -3.86
CA GLN A 47 0.66 13.65 -2.78
C GLN A 47 0.71 12.93 -1.44
N LEU A 48 0.63 11.59 -1.44
CA LEU A 48 0.84 10.79 -0.24
C LEU A 48 2.30 10.87 0.23
N TYR A 49 3.25 10.75 -0.69
CA TYR A 49 4.68 10.80 -0.39
C TYR A 49 5.11 12.15 0.20
N GLU A 50 4.54 13.26 -0.28
CA GLU A 50 4.80 14.62 0.22
C GLU A 50 4.35 14.84 1.68
N THR A 51 3.58 13.91 2.28
CA THR A 51 3.22 13.95 3.71
C THR A 51 4.31 13.35 4.62
N LEU A 52 5.33 12.73 4.04
CA LEU A 52 6.40 12.04 4.77
C LEU A 52 7.60 12.96 4.96
N GLU A 53 8.17 12.94 6.17
CA GLU A 53 9.42 13.63 6.48
C GLU A 53 10.61 12.72 6.20
N ASP A 54 11.55 13.18 5.36
CA ASP A 54 12.78 12.48 4.94
C ASP A 54 12.65 10.96 4.71
N PRO A 55 11.75 10.51 3.81
CA PRO A 55 11.52 9.09 3.58
C PRO A 55 12.76 8.37 3.02
N PRO A 56 13.12 7.17 3.53
CA PRO A 56 14.34 6.44 3.14
C PRO A 56 14.22 5.71 1.80
N ILE A 57 13.15 5.97 1.04
CA ILE A 57 12.90 5.39 -0.27
C ILE A 57 12.47 6.49 -1.23
N PRO A 58 12.82 6.40 -2.52
CA PRO A 58 12.37 7.38 -3.50
C PRO A 58 10.86 7.24 -3.78
N THR A 59 10.25 8.33 -4.25
CA THR A 59 8.80 8.41 -4.58
C THR A 59 8.33 7.31 -5.54
N HIS A 60 9.18 6.87 -6.48
CA HIS A 60 8.82 5.80 -7.41
C HIS A 60 8.67 4.44 -6.71
N THR A 61 9.52 4.14 -5.72
CA THR A 61 9.41 2.92 -4.91
C THR A 61 8.16 2.98 -4.06
N PHE A 62 7.89 4.12 -3.43
CA PHE A 62 6.66 4.33 -2.67
C PHE A 62 5.41 4.11 -3.52
N GLY A 63 5.37 4.66 -4.73
CA GLY A 63 4.28 4.44 -5.68
C GLY A 63 4.07 2.96 -6.04
N ARG A 64 5.16 2.21 -6.24
CA ARG A 64 5.09 0.76 -6.47
C ARG A 64 4.59 -0.02 -5.26
N LEU A 65 4.90 0.43 -4.05
CA LEU A 65 4.38 -0.20 -2.83
C LEU A 65 2.88 0.07 -2.65
N LEU A 66 2.40 1.26 -3.02
CA LEU A 66 0.96 1.55 -3.05
C LEU A 66 0.21 0.63 -4.03
N THR A 67 0.78 0.34 -5.20
CA THR A 67 0.15 -0.62 -6.12
C THR A 67 0.07 -2.03 -5.54
N LEU A 68 1.02 -2.44 -4.69
CA LEU A 68 0.90 -3.71 -3.97
C LEU A 68 -0.26 -3.69 -2.96
N LEU A 69 -0.50 -2.56 -2.28
CA LEU A 69 -1.67 -2.43 -1.40
C LEU A 69 -2.99 -2.52 -2.17
N VAL A 70 -3.02 -2.07 -3.42
CA VAL A 70 -4.17 -2.29 -4.32
C VAL A 70 -4.33 -3.76 -4.69
N ASP A 71 -3.24 -4.44 -5.09
CA ASP A 71 -3.27 -5.89 -5.38
C ASP A 71 -3.74 -6.72 -4.17
N LEU A 72 -3.38 -6.26 -2.96
CA LEU A 72 -3.81 -6.82 -1.68
C LEU A 72 -5.19 -6.32 -1.20
N THR A 73 -5.89 -5.52 -2.01
CA THR A 73 -7.21 -4.88 -1.74
C THR A 73 -7.29 -4.20 -0.37
N ILE A 74 -6.20 -3.54 0.03
CA ILE A 74 -6.16 -2.71 1.24
C ILE A 74 -6.62 -1.28 0.92
N ILE A 75 -6.34 -0.82 -0.30
CA ILE A 75 -6.81 0.45 -0.86
C ILE A 75 -7.25 0.21 -2.31
N ASP A 76 -8.06 1.12 -2.86
CA ASP A 76 -8.54 1.03 -4.24
C ASP A 76 -7.95 2.11 -5.14
N ILE A 77 -8.10 1.93 -6.45
CA ILE A 77 -7.84 2.98 -7.44
C ILE A 77 -9.16 3.68 -7.77
N TYR A 78 -9.22 4.99 -7.49
CA TYR A 78 -10.34 5.82 -7.90
C TYR A 78 -10.33 6.11 -9.41
N THR A 79 -9.16 6.38 -9.98
CA THR A 79 -9.01 6.60 -11.42
C THR A 79 -7.58 6.30 -11.85
N GLU A 80 -7.46 5.47 -12.89
CA GLU A 80 -6.20 5.27 -13.61
C GLU A 80 -5.98 6.43 -14.58
N ARG A 81 -4.77 7.01 -14.56
CA ARG A 81 -4.36 8.06 -15.50
C ARG A 81 -2.95 7.75 -15.97
N SER A 82 -2.67 8.08 -17.23
CA SER A 82 -1.36 7.87 -17.87
C SER A 82 -0.16 8.44 -17.09
N ASN A 83 -0.39 9.47 -16.25
CA ASN A 83 0.68 10.17 -15.53
C ASN A 83 0.71 9.90 -14.02
N ALA A 84 -0.41 9.48 -13.41
CA ALA A 84 -0.48 9.13 -11.98
C ALA A 84 -1.85 8.55 -11.60
N ASN A 85 -1.86 7.35 -11.01
CA ASN A 85 -3.06 6.79 -10.39
C ASN A 85 -3.53 7.69 -9.23
N ARG A 86 -4.85 7.85 -9.11
CA ARG A 86 -5.49 8.38 -7.91
C ARG A 86 -6.03 7.23 -7.09
N TYR A 87 -5.65 7.16 -5.83
CA TYR A 87 -6.08 6.12 -4.90
C TYR A 87 -7.36 6.56 -4.20
N ASP A 88 -8.31 5.65 -3.97
CA ASP A 88 -9.46 5.93 -3.11
C ASP A 88 -9.10 5.58 -1.67
N ILE A 89 -8.90 6.62 -0.85
CA ILE A 89 -8.58 6.45 0.58
C ILE A 89 -9.86 6.42 1.43
N ARG A 90 -11.04 6.69 0.86
CA ARG A 90 -12.29 6.63 1.65
C ARG A 90 -12.65 5.20 2.03
N GLY A 91 -12.21 4.23 1.23
CA GLY A 91 -12.30 2.80 1.52
C GLY A 91 -11.10 2.26 2.28
N TYR A 92 -10.15 3.11 2.72
CA TYR A 92 -8.99 2.66 3.47
C TYR A 92 -9.42 2.03 4.81
N ASP A 93 -9.22 0.72 4.89
CA ASP A 93 -9.45 -0.05 6.09
C ASP A 93 -8.15 -0.15 6.90
N ALA A 94 -8.04 0.66 7.94
CA ALA A 94 -6.89 0.63 8.85
C ALA A 94 -6.72 -0.73 9.53
N ALA A 95 -7.81 -1.46 9.78
CA ALA A 95 -7.74 -2.80 10.39
C ALA A 95 -7.15 -3.82 9.41
N ALA A 96 -7.48 -3.73 8.12
CA ALA A 96 -6.87 -4.59 7.09
C ALA A 96 -5.36 -4.32 6.93
N LEU A 97 -4.92 -3.07 7.06
CA LEU A 97 -3.50 -2.73 7.05
C LEU A 97 -2.77 -3.25 8.31
N ASP A 98 -3.44 -3.25 9.46
CA ASP A 98 -2.92 -3.83 10.70
C ASP A 98 -2.85 -5.36 10.68
N GLU A 99 -3.83 -6.01 10.04
CA GLU A 99 -3.78 -7.43 9.73
C GLU A 99 -2.58 -7.74 8.83
N LEU A 100 -2.37 -6.97 7.76
CA LEU A 100 -1.19 -7.10 6.90
C LEU A 100 0.11 -6.94 7.69
N ALA A 101 0.20 -5.97 8.58
CA ALA A 101 1.37 -5.76 9.42
C ALA A 101 1.64 -6.96 10.33
N THR A 102 0.58 -7.57 10.88
CA THR A 102 0.67 -8.78 11.70
C THR A 102 1.15 -10.00 10.90
N LEU A 103 0.69 -10.13 9.65
CA LEU A 103 1.08 -11.22 8.77
C LEU A 103 2.52 -11.11 8.22
N LEU A 104 3.08 -9.90 8.22
CA LEU A 104 4.44 -9.61 7.74
C LEU A 104 5.51 -9.61 8.85
N ALA A 105 5.11 -9.69 10.13
CA ALA A 105 5.98 -9.72 11.30
C ALA A 105 6.65 -11.08 11.50
#